data_AF-A0AAP5I638-F1
#
_entry.id   AF-A0AAP5I638-F1
#
_cell.length_a   1.000
_cell.length_b   1.000
_cell.length_c   1.000
_cell.angle_alpha   90.00
_cell.angle_beta   90.00
_cell.angle_gamma   90.00
#
_symmetry.space_group_name_H-M   'P 1'
#
loop_
_entity.id
_entity.type
_entity.pdbx_description
1 polymer ?
#
loop_
_entity_poly.entity_id
_entity_poly.type
_entity_poly.pdbx_seq_one_letter_code
_entity_poly.pdbx_strand_id
1 'polypeptide(L)'
;MSGKQQNRLTVQEAKKILNKFNCIDIPPFIKPSEKPIIGDALLLLASLSDYQILGICADTAEEGMLAMKTYSLALGYEPPSNLPIIEGPVYIKLNGKNGLCYLDSYSGHHRGVLVSCQSYSQGGVNELYGHLPLDLFA
;
A
#
# COMPACT_ATOMS: atom_id res chain seq x y z
N MET A 1 7.16 31.79 -19.01
CA MET A 1 6.35 30.56 -18.91
C MET A 1 7.29 29.37 -19.03
N SER A 2 7.83 28.87 -17.91
CA SER A 2 8.77 27.75 -17.93
C SER A 2 8.00 26.50 -17.51
N GLY A 3 7.68 25.64 -18.47
CA GLY A 3 7.04 24.36 -18.22
C GLY A 3 7.98 23.50 -17.39
N LYS A 4 7.56 23.14 -16.17
CA LYS A 4 8.22 22.10 -15.39
C LYS A 4 8.17 20.82 -16.22
N GLN A 5 9.31 20.38 -16.74
CA GLN A 5 9.47 18.99 -17.17
C GLN A 5 9.27 18.13 -15.92
N GLN A 6 8.06 17.62 -15.73
CA GLN A 6 7.80 16.56 -14.77
C GLN A 6 8.59 15.34 -15.26
N ASN A 7 9.69 15.01 -14.60
CA ASN A 7 10.33 13.71 -14.75
C ASN A 7 9.31 12.65 -14.33
N ARG A 8 8.53 12.14 -15.30
CA ARG A 8 7.62 11.03 -15.08
C ARG A 8 8.46 9.79 -14.80
N LEU A 9 8.24 9.22 -13.62
CA LEU A 9 8.79 7.91 -13.25
C LEU A 9 8.40 6.88 -14.32
N THR A 10 9.36 6.08 -14.78
CA THR A 10 9.07 4.97 -15.69
C THR A 10 8.59 3.74 -14.90
N VAL A 11 7.92 2.81 -15.58
CA VAL A 11 7.49 1.53 -14.97
C VAL A 11 8.68 0.74 -14.40
N GLN A 12 9.81 0.73 -15.11
CA GLN A 12 11.01 0.02 -14.66
C GLN A 12 11.61 0.67 -13.41
N GLU A 13 11.63 2.01 -13.32
CA GLU A 13 12.07 2.72 -12.12
C GLU A 13 11.13 2.49 -10.94
N ALA A 14 9.82 2.52 -11.17
CA ALA A 14 8.81 2.23 -10.17
C ALA A 14 8.99 0.83 -9.57
N LYS A 15 9.13 -0.19 -10.44
CA LYS A 15 9.44 -1.56 -10.00
C LYS A 15 10.73 -1.62 -9.21
N LYS A 16 11.79 -0.95 -9.68
CA LYS A 16 13.08 -0.90 -8.98
C LYS A 16 12.97 -0.28 -7.59
N ILE A 17 12.14 0.75 -7.42
CA ILE A 17 11.89 1.38 -6.12
C ILE A 17 11.12 0.42 -5.20
N LEU A 18 10.01 -0.14 -5.65
CA LEU A 18 9.15 -0.99 -4.81
C LEU A 18 9.78 -2.35 -4.50
N ASN A 19 10.58 -2.92 -5.41
CA ASN A 19 11.26 -4.19 -5.17
C ASN A 19 12.27 -4.14 -4.02
N LYS A 20 12.69 -2.95 -3.57
CA LYS A 20 13.50 -2.80 -2.36
C LYS A 20 12.75 -3.23 -1.09
N PHE A 21 11.43 -3.30 -1.14
CA PHE A 21 10.58 -3.68 -0.01
C PHE A 21 10.18 -5.15 -0.04
N ASN A 22 10.41 -5.85 -1.15
CA ASN A 22 10.02 -7.25 -1.27
C ASN A 22 10.76 -8.12 -0.26
N CYS A 23 10.03 -9.07 0.36
CA CYS A 23 10.55 -9.98 1.38
C CYS A 23 11.10 -9.27 2.63
N ILE A 24 10.72 -8.02 2.87
CA ILE A 24 11.01 -7.32 4.12
C ILE A 24 9.84 -7.51 5.08
N ASP A 25 10.13 -8.02 6.27
CA ASP A 25 9.12 -8.28 7.29
C ASP A 25 8.59 -6.99 7.93
N ILE A 26 9.49 -6.04 8.18
CA ILE A 26 9.20 -4.73 8.76
C ILE A 26 9.88 -3.66 7.88
N PRO A 27 9.12 -2.72 7.27
CA PRO A 27 9.69 -1.71 6.40
C PRO A 27 10.76 -0.93 7.16
N PRO A 28 11.90 -0.62 6.51
CA PRO A 28 12.91 0.22 7.13
C PRO A 28 12.35 1.62 7.37
N PHE A 29 12.98 2.37 8.27
CA PHE A 29 12.70 3.80 8.41
C PHE A 29 12.99 4.49 7.07
N ILE A 30 11.97 5.18 6.53
CA ILE A 30 12.03 5.94 5.29
C ILE A 30 12.05 7.42 5.63
N LYS A 31 12.95 8.19 5.04
CA LYS A 31 12.99 9.64 5.27
C LYS A 31 11.73 10.29 4.70
N PRO A 32 11.17 11.34 5.33
CA PRO A 32 10.00 12.04 4.79
C PRO A 32 10.17 12.48 3.33
N SER A 33 11.38 12.84 2.91
CA SER A 33 11.71 13.21 1.53
C SER A 33 11.62 12.07 0.52
N GLU A 34 11.66 10.81 0.96
CA GLU A 34 11.62 9.62 0.11
C GLU A 34 10.19 9.11 -0.10
N LYS A 35 9.27 9.41 0.84
CA LYS A 35 7.86 8.95 0.78
C LYS A 35 7.16 9.34 -0.53
N PRO A 36 7.25 10.59 -1.05
CA PRO A 36 6.58 10.95 -2.29
C PRO A 36 7.02 10.08 -3.47
N ILE A 37 8.32 9.77 -3.57
CA ILE A 37 8.87 8.96 -4.67
C ILE A 37 8.37 7.51 -4.59
N ILE A 38 8.26 6.96 -3.38
CA ILE A 38 7.72 5.61 -3.16
C ILE A 38 6.21 5.58 -3.42
N GLY A 39 5.48 6.61 -2.97
CA GLY A 39 4.06 6.79 -3.24
C GLY A 39 3.77 6.87 -4.75
N ASP A 40 4.49 7.73 -5.47
CA ASP A 40 4.37 7.89 -6.92
C ASP A 40 4.68 6.58 -7.66
N ALA A 41 5.69 5.82 -7.22
CA ALA A 41 6.00 4.51 -7.76
C ALA A 41 4.86 3.50 -7.57
N LEU A 42 4.26 3.47 -6.37
CA LEU A 42 3.12 2.62 -6.08
C LEU A 42 1.90 3.00 -6.90
N LEU A 43 1.55 4.28 -6.94
CA LEU A 43 0.40 4.78 -7.69
C LEU A 43 0.54 4.50 -9.19
N LEU A 44 1.74 4.64 -9.75
CA LEU A 44 1.99 4.30 -11.15
C LEU A 44 1.71 2.82 -11.42
N LEU A 45 2.27 1.89 -10.63
CA LEU A 45 2.07 0.46 -10.86
C LEU A 45 0.63 0.01 -10.56
N ALA A 46 0.00 0.60 -9.55
CA ALA A 46 -1.41 0.37 -9.25
C ALA A 46 -2.32 0.81 -10.40
N SER A 47 -2.03 1.95 -11.04
CA SER A 47 -2.79 2.43 -12.21
C SER A 47 -2.71 1.52 -13.45
N LEU A 48 -1.71 0.62 -13.46
CA LEU A 48 -1.50 -0.39 -14.49
C LEU A 48 -2.06 -1.78 -14.11
N SER A 49 -2.86 -1.82 -13.05
CA SER A 49 -3.60 -2.99 -12.59
C SER A 49 -5.10 -2.70 -12.52
N ASP A 50 -5.93 -3.74 -12.59
CA ASP A 50 -7.39 -3.60 -12.57
C ASP A 50 -7.92 -3.34 -11.16
N TYR A 51 -7.25 -3.87 -10.14
CA TYR A 51 -7.57 -3.63 -8.73
C TYR A 51 -6.39 -3.96 -7.82
N GLN A 52 -6.48 -3.51 -6.57
CA GLN A 52 -5.52 -3.85 -5.52
C GLN A 52 -6.18 -4.58 -4.35
N ILE A 53 -5.41 -5.43 -3.68
CA ILE A 53 -5.74 -6.01 -2.38
C ILE A 53 -4.67 -5.57 -1.39
N LEU A 54 -5.10 -4.97 -0.29
CA LEU A 54 -4.22 -4.53 0.80
C LEU A 54 -4.22 -5.57 1.92
N GLY A 55 -3.04 -5.84 2.46
CA GLY A 55 -2.84 -6.52 3.74
C GLY A 55 -1.99 -5.63 4.64
N ILE A 56 -2.50 -5.25 5.81
CA ILE A 56 -1.89 -4.25 6.67
C ILE A 56 -1.63 -4.89 8.03
N CYS A 57 -0.37 -4.91 8.46
CA CYS A 57 0.03 -5.40 9.78
C CYS A 57 0.50 -4.21 10.62
N ALA A 58 -0.12 -3.97 11.79
CA ALA A 58 0.20 -2.83 12.64
C ALA A 58 0.21 -3.23 14.13
N ASP A 59 0.87 -2.43 14.97
CA ASP A 59 0.92 -2.68 16.42
C ASP A 59 -0.38 -2.33 17.13
N THR A 60 -1.19 -1.46 16.53
CA THR A 60 -2.49 -1.02 17.06
C THR A 60 -3.56 -0.93 15.98
N ALA A 61 -4.82 -1.00 16.38
CA ALA A 61 -5.96 -0.78 15.50
C ALA A 61 -5.93 0.62 14.89
N GLU A 62 -5.55 1.64 15.67
CA GLU A 62 -5.46 3.03 15.24
C GLU A 62 -4.45 3.23 14.10
N GLU A 63 -3.24 2.68 14.25
CA GLU A 63 -2.21 2.72 13.21
C GLU A 63 -2.65 1.99 11.95
N GLY A 64 -3.21 0.79 12.10
CA GLY A 64 -3.69 -0.01 10.97
C GLY A 64 -4.82 0.70 10.22
N MET A 65 -5.79 1.27 10.93
CA MET A 65 -6.91 2.00 10.33
C MET A 65 -6.46 3.30 9.66
N LEU A 66 -5.48 4.01 10.24
CA LEU A 66 -4.89 5.19 9.60
C LEU A 66 -4.21 4.81 8.28
N ALA A 67 -3.40 3.75 8.28
CA ALA A 67 -2.77 3.23 7.07
C ALA A 67 -3.81 2.80 6.03
N MET A 68 -4.83 2.04 6.44
CA MET A 68 -5.93 1.61 5.56
C MET A 68 -6.58 2.82 4.89
N LYS A 69 -6.92 3.84 5.68
CA LYS A 69 -7.59 5.04 5.19
C LYS A 69 -6.74 5.81 4.19
N THR A 70 -5.46 6.07 4.51
CA THR A 70 -4.60 6.88 3.64
C THR A 70 -4.23 6.14 2.36
N TYR A 71 -3.92 4.84 2.45
CA TYR A 71 -3.65 4.01 1.28
C TYR A 71 -4.88 3.86 0.38
N SER A 72 -6.05 3.58 0.94
CA SER A 72 -7.27 3.39 0.13
C SER A 72 -7.60 4.68 -0.63
N LEU A 73 -7.54 5.85 0.03
CA LEU A 73 -7.79 7.14 -0.58
C LEU A 73 -6.78 7.45 -1.70
N ALA A 74 -5.49 7.18 -1.48
CA ALA A 74 -4.46 7.37 -2.51
C ALA A 74 -4.70 6.48 -3.74
N LEU A 75 -5.19 5.26 -3.53
CA LEU A 75 -5.52 4.30 -4.60
C LEU A 75 -6.92 4.54 -5.22
N GLY A 76 -7.68 5.54 -4.76
CA GLY A 76 -8.99 5.87 -5.30
C GLY A 76 -10.14 5.01 -4.76
N TYR A 77 -9.95 4.32 -3.64
CA TYR A 77 -10.99 3.55 -2.94
C TYR A 77 -11.58 4.34 -1.77
N GLU A 78 -12.90 4.20 -1.60
CA GLU A 78 -13.57 4.67 -0.39
C GLU A 78 -13.19 3.77 0.81
N PRO A 79 -12.62 4.32 1.90
CA PRO A 79 -12.29 3.54 3.07
C PRO A 79 -13.56 3.12 3.82
N PRO A 80 -13.64 1.88 4.32
CA PRO A 80 -14.70 1.49 5.24
C PRO A 80 -14.56 2.24 6.57
N SER A 81 -15.69 2.57 7.18
CA SER A 81 -15.76 3.44 8.36
C SER A 81 -16.13 2.71 9.66
N ASN A 82 -16.38 1.40 9.60
CA ASN A 82 -17.02 0.63 10.68
C ASN A 82 -16.27 -0.66 11.07
N LEU A 83 -14.94 -0.65 10.99
CA LEU A 83 -14.14 -1.78 11.49
C LEU A 83 -14.16 -1.84 13.02
N PRO A 84 -14.15 -3.05 13.62
CA PRO A 84 -14.08 -3.20 15.06
C PRO A 84 -12.74 -2.71 15.59
N ILE A 85 -12.76 -2.06 16.76
CA ILE A 85 -11.54 -1.71 17.49
C ILE A 85 -11.25 -2.85 18.46
N ILE A 86 -10.05 -3.42 18.34
CA ILE A 86 -9.55 -4.47 19.23
C ILE A 86 -8.21 -4.03 19.82
N GLU A 87 -7.87 -4.57 20.99
CA GLU A 87 -6.58 -4.32 21.62
C GLU A 87 -5.46 -5.17 21.01
N GLY A 88 -4.25 -4.60 20.94
CA GLY A 88 -3.05 -5.27 20.47
C GLY A 88 -2.82 -5.20 18.96
N PRO A 89 -1.84 -5.95 18.44
CA PRO A 89 -1.49 -5.91 17.03
C PRO A 89 -2.61 -6.46 16.14
N VAL A 90 -2.75 -5.88 14.95
CA VAL A 90 -3.87 -6.14 14.05
C VAL A 90 -3.40 -6.49 12.64
N TYR A 91 -4.26 -7.22 11.94
CA TYR A 91 -4.18 -7.44 10.50
C TYR A 91 -5.47 -6.91 9.87
N ILE A 92 -5.34 -5.99 8.92
CA ILE A 92 -6.47 -5.46 8.14
C ILE A 92 -6.32 -5.92 6.69
N LYS A 93 -7.41 -6.45 6.14
CA LYS A 93 -7.51 -6.75 4.71
C LYS A 93 -8.52 -5.82 4.05
N LEU A 94 -8.16 -5.27 2.90
CA LEU A 94 -9.09 -4.53 2.03
C LEU A 94 -8.96 -5.09 0.61
N ASN A 95 -10.06 -5.58 0.04
CA ASN A 95 -10.08 -6.14 -1.30
C ASN A 95 -10.80 -5.20 -2.27
N GLY A 96 -10.04 -4.48 -3.10
CA GLY A 96 -10.59 -3.55 -4.09
C GLY A 96 -11.41 -4.21 -5.20
N LYS A 97 -11.38 -5.54 -5.36
CA LYS A 97 -12.19 -6.25 -6.36
C LYS A 97 -13.65 -6.40 -5.95
N ASN A 98 -13.88 -6.73 -4.68
CA ASN A 98 -15.20 -7.14 -4.19
C ASN A 98 -15.65 -6.38 -2.93
N GLY A 99 -14.85 -5.43 -2.46
CA GLY A 99 -15.15 -4.61 -1.29
C GLY A 99 -15.01 -5.33 0.05
N LEU A 100 -14.53 -6.59 0.08
CA LEU A 100 -14.32 -7.30 1.34
C LEU A 100 -13.31 -6.53 2.19
N CYS A 101 -13.72 -6.16 3.40
CA CYS A 101 -12.84 -5.57 4.39
C CYS A 101 -13.08 -6.15 5.77
N TYR A 102 -12.00 -6.46 6.49
CA TYR A 102 -12.06 -6.90 7.88
C TYR A 102 -10.78 -6.54 8.62
N LEU A 103 -10.88 -6.55 9.94
CA LEU A 103 -9.78 -6.38 10.89
C LEU A 103 -9.80 -7.59 11.83
N ASP A 104 -8.65 -8.25 11.98
CA ASP A 104 -8.45 -9.36 12.90
C ASP A 104 -7.27 -9.11 13.84
N SER A 105 -7.25 -9.80 14.98
CA SER A 105 -6.08 -9.85 15.86
C SER A 105 -4.90 -10.52 15.14
N TYR A 106 -3.70 -9.98 15.29
CA TYR A 106 -2.53 -10.46 14.58
C TYR A 106 -1.39 -10.84 15.53
N SER A 107 -1.00 -12.11 15.50
CA SER A 107 0.11 -12.63 16.31
C SER A 107 1.43 -12.73 15.55
N GLY A 108 1.46 -12.29 14.28
CA GLY A 108 2.67 -12.34 13.46
C GLY A 108 3.61 -11.17 13.71
N HIS A 109 4.83 -11.28 13.15
CA HIS A 109 5.90 -10.31 13.36
C HIS A 109 6.03 -9.27 12.24
N HIS A 110 5.29 -9.41 11.15
CA HIS A 110 5.34 -8.43 10.05
C HIS A 110 4.71 -7.10 10.44
N ARG A 111 5.17 -6.00 9.86
CA ARG A 111 4.56 -4.66 9.99
C ARG A 111 4.55 -3.96 8.64
N GLY A 112 3.62 -3.04 8.43
CA GLY A 112 3.50 -2.30 7.17
C GLY A 112 2.40 -2.85 6.27
N VAL A 113 2.42 -2.41 5.01
CA VAL A 113 1.37 -2.64 4.03
C VAL A 113 1.88 -3.47 2.86
N LEU A 114 1.26 -4.61 2.61
CA LEU A 114 1.35 -5.34 1.36
C LEU A 114 0.30 -4.82 0.39
N VAL A 115 0.72 -4.53 -0.84
CA VAL A 115 -0.17 -4.11 -1.94
C VAL A 115 -0.08 -5.12 -3.06
N SER A 116 -1.12 -5.92 -3.22
CA SER A 116 -1.24 -6.88 -4.31
C SER A 116 -1.96 -6.23 -5.47
N CYS A 117 -1.23 -5.91 -6.55
CA CYS A 117 -1.79 -5.40 -7.80
C CYS A 117 -2.19 -6.57 -8.70
N GLN A 118 -3.41 -6.53 -9.24
CA GLN A 118 -4.00 -7.65 -9.97
C GLN A 118 -4.59 -7.18 -11.30
N SER A 119 -4.35 -7.93 -12.37
CA SER A 119 -4.87 -7.69 -13.72
C SER A 119 -5.46 -8.95 -14.34
N TYR A 120 -6.58 -8.80 -15.03
CA TYR A 120 -7.21 -9.86 -15.82
C TYR A 120 -6.44 -10.17 -17.10
N SER A 121 -5.73 -9.17 -17.65
CA SER A 121 -4.97 -9.30 -18.89
C SER A 121 -3.55 -9.84 -18.63
N GLN A 122 -3.05 -10.66 -19.55
CA GLN A 122 -1.71 -11.28 -19.47
C GLN A 122 -0.55 -10.25 -19.44
N GLY A 123 -0.78 -9.04 -19.94
CA GLY A 123 0.21 -7.95 -19.95
C GLY A 123 0.05 -6.93 -18.82
N GLY A 124 -0.98 -7.05 -17.98
CA GLY A 124 -1.21 -6.15 -16.85
C GLY A 124 -0.35 -6.49 -15.63
N VAL A 125 -0.28 -5.56 -14.66
CA VAL A 125 0.51 -5.77 -13.44
C VAL A 125 -0.19 -6.80 -12.54
N ASN A 126 0.51 -7.91 -12.26
CA ASN A 126 0.10 -9.00 -11.38
C ASN A 126 1.21 -9.28 -10.34
N GLU A 127 1.51 -8.30 -9.49
CA GLU A 127 2.66 -8.31 -8.57
C GLU A 127 2.23 -7.91 -7.15
N LEU A 128 3.00 -8.38 -6.15
CA LEU A 128 2.84 -8.03 -4.74
C LEU A 128 4.03 -7.17 -4.31
N TYR A 129 3.76 -6.00 -3.73
CA TYR A 129 4.79 -5.09 -3.24
C TYR A 129 4.68 -4.92 -1.73
N GLY A 130 5.82 -4.88 -1.05
CA GLY A 130 5.93 -4.56 0.37
C GLY A 130 6.59 -5.65 1.23
N HIS A 131 6.62 -5.47 2.56
CA HIS A 131 5.83 -4.49 3.30
C HIS A 131 6.31 -3.03 3.11
N LEU A 132 5.37 -2.13 2.78
CA LEU A 132 5.57 -0.69 2.67
C LEU A 132 5.27 0.02 4.01
N PRO A 133 5.79 1.23 4.26
CA PRO A 133 5.56 1.96 5.51
C PRO A 133 4.07 2.23 5.78
N LEU A 134 3.59 2.03 7.02
CA LEU A 134 2.19 2.31 7.41
C LEU A 134 1.78 3.76 7.13
N ASP A 135 2.73 4.69 7.19
CA ASP A 135 2.55 6.13 7.08
C ASP A 135 3.01 6.69 5.72
N LEU A 136 3.06 5.86 4.66
CA LEU A 136 3.51 6.27 3.33
C LEU A 136 2.71 7.46 2.77
N PHE A 137 1.40 7.48 3.02
CA PHE A 137 0.46 8.51 2.53
C PHE A 137 -0.15 9.38 3.65
N ALA A 138 0.40 9.32 4.85
CA ALA A 138 -0.05 10.10 6.01
C ALA A 138 0.65 11.47 6.10
#